data_AF-A0A7C3TVG1-F1
#
_entry.id   AF-A0A7C3TVG1-F1
#
_cell.length_a   1.000
_cell.length_b   1.000
_cell.length_c   1.000
_cell.angle_alpha   90.00
_cell.angle_beta   90.00
_cell.angle_gamma   90.00
#
_symmetry.space_group_name_H-M   'P 1'
#
loop_
_entity.id
_entity.type
_entity.pdbx_description
1 polymer ?
#
loop_
_entity_poly.entity_id
_entity_poly.type
_entity_poly.pdbx_seq_one_letter_code
_entity_poly.pdbx_strand_id
1 'polypeptide(L)'
;MNKFIIKNFCLTIMFSILFVLQTKCEVLVGLEVLQQQKFKILVGKKVGLITNHTGLTKNGEHIFDLLYNAKGVKLVAVFSP
;
A
#
# COMPACT_ATOMS: atom_id res chain seq x y z
N MET A 1 5.45 -50.76 -9.59
CA MET A 1 5.05 -49.66 -10.50
C MET A 1 4.15 -48.60 -9.84
N ASN A 2 3.27 -48.96 -8.90
CA ASN A 2 2.29 -48.02 -8.32
C ASN A 2 2.87 -46.89 -7.42
N LYS A 3 4.00 -47.11 -6.73
CA LYS A 3 4.60 -46.09 -5.84
C LYS A 3 5.15 -44.86 -6.59
N PHE A 4 5.59 -45.03 -7.83
CA PHE A 4 6.14 -43.94 -8.65
C PHE A 4 5.02 -43.03 -9.19
N ILE A 5 3.89 -43.63 -9.58
CA ILE A 5 2.70 -42.91 -10.05
C ILE A 5 2.08 -42.10 -8.90
N ILE A 6 1.98 -42.66 -7.69
CA ILE A 6 1.46 -41.97 -6.50
C ILE A 6 2.38 -40.79 -6.11
N LYS A 7 3.70 -40.96 -6.16
CA LYS A 7 4.66 -39.89 -5.82
C LYS A 7 4.60 -38.73 -6.81
N ASN A 8 4.51 -39.02 -8.11
CA ASN A 8 4.40 -37.98 -9.14
C ASN A 8 3.04 -37.28 -9.10
N PHE A 9 1.96 -37.99 -8.76
CA PHE A 9 0.63 -37.40 -8.57
C PHE A 9 0.54 -36.54 -7.30
N CYS A 10 1.20 -36.94 -6.21
CA CYS A 10 1.27 -36.15 -4.99
C CYS A 10 2.13 -34.88 -5.19
N LEU A 11 3.19 -34.97 -6.00
CA LEU A 11 4.06 -33.84 -6.35
C LEU A 11 3.34 -32.80 -7.22
N THR A 12 2.51 -33.23 -8.17
CA THR A 12 1.68 -32.30 -8.98
C THR A 12 0.57 -31.65 -8.17
N ILE A 13 -0.04 -32.36 -7.20
CA ILE A 13 -1.03 -31.77 -6.28
C ILE A 13 -0.39 -30.73 -5.34
N MET A 14 0.83 -30.95 -4.85
CA MET A 14 1.56 -29.93 -4.09
C MET A 14 1.85 -28.67 -4.91
N PHE A 15 2.14 -28.83 -6.20
CA PHE A 15 2.48 -27.71 -7.09
C PHE A 15 1.24 -26.87 -7.45
N SER A 16 0.06 -27.48 -7.59
CA SER A 16 -1.19 -26.74 -7.82
C SER A 16 -1.68 -25.98 -6.59
N ILE A 17 -1.43 -26.47 -5.37
CA ILE A 17 -1.78 -25.78 -4.12
C ILE A 17 -0.97 -24.48 -3.94
N LEU A 18 0.29 -24.43 -4.40
CA LEU A 18 1.09 -23.19 -4.40
C LEU A 18 0.57 -22.12 -5.37
N PHE A 19 -0.08 -22.51 -6.47
CA PHE A 19 -0.58 -21.57 -7.48
C PHE A 19 -1.91 -20.90 -7.08
N VAL A 20 -2.63 -21.46 -6.10
CA VAL A 20 -3.89 -20.91 -5.56
C VAL A 20 -3.63 -19.79 -4.53
N LEU A 21 -2.37 -19.40 -4.30
CA LEU A 21 -2.00 -18.25 -3.46
C LEU A 21 -2.30 -16.91 -4.17
N GLN A 22 -3.60 -16.64 -4.30
CA GLN A 22 -4.26 -15.38 -3.97
C GLN A 22 -3.75 -14.10 -4.68
N THR A 23 -4.41 -13.74 -5.78
CA THR A 23 -4.42 -12.37 -6.29
C THR A 23 -5.38 -11.52 -5.44
N LYS A 24 -4.89 -10.96 -4.32
CA LYS A 24 -5.63 -9.90 -3.62
C LYS A 24 -5.56 -8.63 -4.47
N CYS A 25 -6.70 -8.20 -5.03
CA CYS A 25 -6.83 -6.90 -5.66
C CYS A 25 -6.99 -5.85 -4.54
N GLU A 26 -5.88 -5.29 -4.09
CA GLU A 26 -5.88 -4.21 -3.09
C GLU A 26 -6.00 -2.86 -3.81
N VAL A 27 -6.95 -2.03 -3.37
CA VAL A 27 -7.09 -0.67 -3.87
C VAL A 27 -6.05 0.21 -3.17
N LEU A 28 -5.21 0.90 -3.96
CA LEU A 28 -4.33 1.93 -3.44
C LEU A 28 -5.11 3.26 -3.38
N VAL A 29 -5.22 3.83 -2.18
CA VAL A 29 -5.82 5.15 -2.00
C VAL A 29 -4.86 6.25 -2.45
N GLY A 30 -5.38 7.45 -2.72
CA GLY A 30 -4.57 8.56 -3.22
C GLY A 30 -3.38 8.92 -2.32
N LEU A 31 -3.52 8.80 -0.99
CA LEU A 31 -2.43 9.03 -0.03
C LEU A 31 -1.26 8.07 -0.26
N GLU A 32 -1.53 6.78 -0.46
CA GLU A 32 -0.50 5.77 -0.68
C GLU A 32 0.20 5.96 -2.03
N VAL A 33 -0.56 6.35 -3.07
CA VAL A 33 0.02 6.72 -4.37
C VAL A 33 0.96 7.93 -4.23
N LEU A 34 0.57 8.96 -3.47
CA LEU A 34 1.43 10.11 -3.20
C LEU A 34 2.69 9.73 -2.41
N GLN A 35 2.56 8.85 -1.41
CA GLN A 35 3.68 8.35 -0.62
C GLN A 35 4.66 7.54 -1.48
N GLN A 36 4.17 6.63 -2.34
CA GLN A 36 4.99 5.87 -3.29
C GLN A 36 5.78 6.79 -4.24
N GLN A 37 5.17 7.90 -4.65
CA GLN A 37 5.80 8.93 -5.47
C GLN A 37 6.63 9.93 -4.66
N LYS A 38 6.86 9.66 -3.37
CA LYS A 38 7.62 10.51 -2.44
C LYS A 38 7.13 11.96 -2.41
N PHE A 39 5.82 12.15 -2.58
CA PHE A 39 5.17 13.46 -2.64
C PHE A 39 5.77 14.40 -3.71
N LYS A 40 6.39 13.87 -4.77
CA LYS A 40 7.15 14.65 -5.77
C LYS A 40 6.37 15.84 -6.34
N ILE A 41 5.06 15.66 -6.57
CA ILE A 41 4.19 16.70 -7.13
C ILE A 41 3.98 17.90 -6.17
N LEU A 42 4.24 17.71 -4.88
CA LEU A 42 4.06 18.70 -3.81
C LEU A 42 5.35 19.44 -3.46
N VAL A 43 6.50 18.97 -3.94
CA VAL A 43 7.81 19.56 -3.61
C VAL A 43 7.90 21.01 -4.07
N GLY A 44 8.39 21.88 -3.18
CA GLY A 44 8.54 23.31 -3.41
C GLY A 44 7.22 24.10 -3.33
N LYS A 45 6.08 23.45 -3.09
CA LYS A 45 4.78 24.10 -2.92
C LYS A 45 4.49 24.36 -1.44
N LYS A 46 3.71 25.41 -1.18
CA LYS A 46 3.04 25.62 0.10
C LYS A 46 1.74 24.80 0.07
N VAL A 47 1.62 23.81 0.95
CA VAL A 47 0.51 22.85 0.95
C VAL A 47 -0.42 23.13 2.14
N GLY A 48 -1.71 23.33 1.88
CA GLY A 48 -2.76 23.25 2.88
C GLY A 48 -3.38 21.86 2.87
N LEU A 49 -3.53 21.25 4.05
CA LEU A 49 -4.11 19.92 4.21
C LEU A 49 -5.55 20.04 4.71
N ILE A 50 -6.50 19.47 3.97
CA ILE A 50 -7.87 19.27 4.45
C ILE A 50 -8.00 17.80 4.85
N THR A 51 -8.30 17.52 6.12
CA THR A 51 -8.38 16.14 6.62
C THR A 51 -9.20 16.05 7.91
N ASN A 52 -9.58 14.84 8.30
CA ASN A 52 -10.20 14.52 9.59
C ASN A 52 -9.53 13.25 10.15
N HIS A 53 -10.09 12.68 11.22
CA HIS A 53 -9.57 11.47 11.86
C HIS A 53 -9.50 10.22 10.95
N THR A 54 -10.14 10.21 9.77
CA THR A 54 -10.08 9.07 8.83
C THR A 54 -8.94 9.19 7.81
N GLY A 55 -8.15 10.27 7.86
CA GLY A 55 -7.01 10.51 6.97
C GLY A 55 -5.81 9.61 7.25
N LEU A 56 -5.98 8.31 7.13
CA LEU A 56 -5.01 7.28 7.50
C LEU A 56 -4.59 6.43 6.29
N THR A 57 -3.35 5.92 6.29
CA THR A 57 -2.94 4.82 5.41
C THR A 57 -3.52 3.49 5.90
N LYS A 58 -3.39 2.42 5.12
CA LYS A 58 -3.79 1.08 5.57
C LYS A 58 -3.05 0.60 6.83
N ASN A 59 -1.88 1.16 7.11
CA ASN A 59 -1.08 0.85 8.30
C ASN A 59 -1.42 1.74 9.49
N GLY A 60 -2.41 2.64 9.36
CA GLY A 60 -2.81 3.57 10.42
C GLY A 60 -1.92 4.80 10.56
N GLU A 61 -1.09 5.11 9.55
CA GLU A 61 -0.27 6.33 9.57
C GLU A 61 -1.12 7.54 9.16
N HIS A 62 -1.08 8.61 9.95
CA HIS A 62 -1.89 9.80 9.68
C HIS A 62 -1.25 10.68 8.59
N ILE A 63 -2.08 11.19 7.66
CA ILE A 63 -1.63 12.02 6.53
C ILE A 63 -0.87 13.27 6.98
N PHE A 64 -1.23 13.84 8.13
CA PHE A 64 -0.50 14.97 8.72
C PHE A 64 0.97 14.63 8.95
N ASP A 65 1.26 13.52 9.63
CA ASP A 65 2.63 13.13 9.96
C ASP A 65 3.43 12.82 8.70
N LEU A 66 2.79 12.17 7.72
CA LEU A 66 3.44 11.84 6.45
C LEU A 66 3.82 13.10 5.66
N LEU A 67 2.93 14.09 5.56
CA LEU A 67 3.20 15.33 4.84
C LEU A 67 4.13 16.27 5.62
N TYR A 68 4.03 16.31 6.95
CA TYR A 68 4.91 17.11 7.80
C TYR A 68 6.36 16.64 7.71
N ASN A 69 6.58 15.32 7.63
CA ASN A 69 7.90 14.71 7.51
C ASN A 69 8.38 14.55 6.05
N ALA A 70 7.54 14.87 5.06
CA ALA A 70 7.91 14.72 3.65
C ALA A 70 8.96 15.74 3.21
N LYS A 71 10.13 15.25 2.78
CA LYS A 71 11.23 16.10 2.33
C LYS A 71 10.81 17.00 1.15
N GLY A 72 11.01 18.31 1.31
CA GLY A 72 10.73 19.30 0.27
C GLY A 72 9.27 19.69 0.16
N VAL A 73 8.38 19.13 0.98
CA VAL A 73 7.00 19.57 1.13
C VAL A 73 6.95 20.61 2.25
N LYS A 74 6.23 21.71 2.04
CA LYS A 74 5.99 22.72 3.07
C LYS A 74 4.52 22.74 3.44
N LEU A 75 4.15 21.99 4.47
CA LEU A 75 2.81 22.02 5.06
C LEU A 75 2.62 23.35 5.82
N VAL A 76 1.65 24.17 5.42
CA VAL A 76 1.45 25.53 5.97
C VAL A 76 0.12 25.73 6.70
N ALA A 77 -0.85 24.85 6.47
CA ALA A 77 -2.17 24.94 7.10
C ALA A 77 -2.81 23.56 7.19
N VAL A 78 -3.66 23.37 8.18
CA VAL A 78 -4.53 22.20 8.34
C VAL A 78 -5.96 22.68 8.56
N PHE A 79 -6.90 22.09 7.83
CA PHE A 79 -8.33 22.36 7.91
C PHE A 79 -9.03 21.05 8.25
N SER A 80 -9.80 21.02 9.34
CA SER A 80 -10.59 19.85 9.72
C SER A 80 -12.08 20.18 9.68
N PRO A 81 -12.90 19.39 8.97
CA PRO A 81 -14.31 19.23 9.32
C PRO A 81 -14.43 18.45 10.64
#